data_AF-A0A7I9UYR9-F1
#
_entry.id   AF-A0A7I9UYR9-F1
#
_cell.length_a   1.000
_cell.length_b   1.000
_cell.length_c   1.000
_cell.angle_alpha   90.00
_cell.angle_beta   90.00
_cell.angle_gamma   90.00
#
_symmetry.space_group_name_H-M   'P 1'
#
loop_
_entity.id
_entity.type
_entity.pdbx_description
1 polymer ?
#
loop_
_entity_poly.entity_id
_entity_poly.type
_entity_poly.pdbx_seq_one_letter_code
_entity_poly.pdbx_strand_id
1 'polypeptide(L)'
;MPQRGQFGSRGLTHRAVDRHLKLPEGSTSAYFRTRASLLTAATQRLGELDLASIEGLTAAIPTVADKETPGRLVAAIVDDWTAPSAAPRQLARIELQLEGVRTPDVAAALANYRAAFIGLAQAVLEARVVSESDTESDTESPVDVTAMAGVLTAVVDGLIADRLLHGRTAVRDDRLVDTLDQLLFPLHLPSSPAAAADAAAQPVVPTIKSKPARFEH
;
A
#
# COMPACT_ATOMS: atom_id res chain seq x y z
N MET A 1 21.45 8.12 14.13
CA MET A 1 20.36 8.65 13.28
C MET A 1 20.36 7.85 11.98
N PRO A 2 19.24 7.23 11.56
CA PRO A 2 19.23 6.51 10.29
C PRO A 2 19.13 7.53 9.14
N GLN A 3 20.05 7.41 8.17
CA GLN A 3 20.08 8.22 6.95
C GLN A 3 18.84 7.88 6.09
N ARG A 4 17.75 8.61 6.31
CA ARG A 4 16.60 8.68 5.39
C ARG A 4 17.12 9.22 4.05
N GLY A 5 16.64 8.69 2.92
CA GLY A 5 17.14 8.94 1.56
C GLY A 5 17.50 10.40 1.25
N GLN A 6 18.73 10.81 1.57
CA GLN A 6 19.12 12.22 1.67
C GLN A 6 19.06 13.01 0.36
N PHE A 7 18.89 12.33 -0.77
CA PHE A 7 18.89 12.96 -2.09
C PHE A 7 17.69 12.57 -2.96
N GLY A 8 16.78 11.76 -2.41
CA GLY A 8 15.67 11.14 -3.11
C GLY A 8 16.02 10.54 -4.49
N SER A 9 15.06 10.52 -5.41
CA SER A 9 15.26 10.06 -6.80
C SER A 9 16.42 10.78 -7.50
N ARG A 10 16.69 12.04 -7.14
CA ARG A 10 17.79 12.86 -7.70
C ARG A 10 19.19 12.38 -7.25
N GLY A 11 19.26 11.65 -6.14
CA GLY A 11 20.48 11.03 -5.64
C GLY A 11 20.94 9.81 -6.43
N LEU A 12 20.03 9.15 -7.14
CA LEU A 12 20.34 7.95 -7.91
C LEU A 12 21.03 8.32 -9.22
N THR A 13 22.35 8.44 -9.19
CA THR A 13 23.18 8.68 -10.38
C THR A 13 24.11 7.49 -10.61
N HIS A 14 24.57 7.28 -11.85
CA HIS A 14 25.52 6.21 -12.18
C HIS A 14 26.74 6.23 -11.27
N ARG A 15 27.31 7.42 -11.07
CA ARG A 15 28.47 7.61 -10.19
C ARG A 15 28.16 7.30 -8.73
N ALA A 16 26.95 7.62 -8.26
CA ALA A 16 26.53 7.26 -6.90
C ALA A 16 26.36 5.75 -6.76
N VAL A 17 25.83 5.07 -7.77
CA VAL A 17 25.69 3.60 -7.80
C VAL A 17 27.06 2.92 -7.86
N ASP A 18 27.94 3.35 -8.77
CA ASP A 18 29.31 2.82 -8.87
C ASP A 18 30.03 2.95 -7.53
N ARG A 19 29.94 4.11 -6.87
CA ARG A 19 30.54 4.34 -5.55
C ARG A 19 29.93 3.47 -4.47
N HIS A 20 28.61 3.35 -4.45
CA HIS A 20 27.89 2.53 -3.45
C HIS A 20 28.26 1.05 -3.58
N LEU A 21 28.37 0.55 -4.82
CA LEU A 21 28.70 -0.83 -5.14
C LEU A 21 30.22 -1.10 -5.21
N LYS A 22 31.05 -0.07 -5.00
CA LYS A 22 32.53 -0.13 -5.12
C LYS A 22 32.99 -0.64 -6.50
N LEU A 23 32.27 -0.27 -7.55
CA LEU A 23 32.61 -0.59 -8.94
C LEU A 23 33.56 0.48 -9.53
N PRO A 24 34.33 0.13 -10.59
CA PRO A 24 35.04 1.11 -11.40
C PRO A 24 34.10 2.20 -11.93
N GLU A 25 34.59 3.44 -12.02
CA GLU A 25 33.81 4.56 -12.54
C GLU A 25 33.34 4.28 -13.99
N GLY A 26 32.04 4.44 -14.24
CA GLY A 26 31.43 4.17 -15.55
C GLY A 26 30.85 2.77 -15.71
N SER A 27 31.01 1.87 -14.72
CA SER A 27 30.46 0.51 -14.78
C SER A 27 28.94 0.51 -14.94
N THR A 28 28.23 1.28 -14.10
CA THR A 28 26.77 1.38 -14.17
C THR A 28 26.33 2.00 -15.51
N SER A 29 27.07 2.99 -16.02
CA SER A 29 26.76 3.64 -17.31
C SER A 29 26.90 2.71 -18.51
N ALA A 30 27.74 1.67 -18.40
CA ALA A 30 27.87 0.65 -19.43
C ALA A 30 26.58 -0.18 -19.59
N TYR A 31 25.87 -0.45 -18.49
CA TYR A 31 24.60 -1.18 -18.48
C TYR A 31 23.39 -0.27 -18.70
N PHE A 32 23.36 0.89 -18.05
CA PHE A 32 22.25 1.84 -18.09
C PHE A 32 22.73 3.14 -18.72
N ARG A 33 22.64 3.28 -20.04
CA ARG A 33 23.22 4.46 -20.73
C ARG A 33 22.59 5.80 -20.37
N THR A 34 21.34 5.81 -19.90
CA THR A 34 20.62 7.03 -19.58
C THR A 34 20.17 7.03 -18.13
N ARG A 35 19.87 8.22 -17.61
CA ARG A 35 19.24 8.35 -16.29
C ARG A 35 17.87 7.66 -16.24
N ALA A 36 17.09 7.79 -17.31
CA ALA A 36 15.80 7.12 -17.42
C ALA A 36 15.96 5.59 -17.32
N SER A 37 16.90 4.99 -18.06
CA SER A 37 17.10 3.54 -18.00
C SER A 37 17.59 3.05 -16.63
N LEU A 38 18.40 3.85 -15.91
CA LEU A 38 18.78 3.55 -14.53
C LEU A 38 17.57 3.59 -13.57
N LEU A 39 16.72 4.60 -13.68
CA LEU A 39 15.50 4.72 -12.85
C LEU A 39 14.48 3.62 -13.15
N THR A 40 14.31 3.27 -14.43
CA THR A 40 13.45 2.17 -14.87
C THR A 40 13.94 0.84 -14.28
N ALA A 41 15.24 0.56 -14.35
CA ALA A 41 15.82 -0.65 -13.76
C ALA A 41 15.67 -0.69 -12.23
N ALA A 42 15.86 0.45 -11.55
CA ALA A 42 15.61 0.55 -10.11
C ALA A 42 14.13 0.28 -9.77
N THR A 43 13.21 0.80 -10.57
CA THR A 43 11.76 0.57 -10.41
C THR A 43 11.41 -0.90 -10.56
N GLN A 44 11.95 -1.57 -11.59
CA GLN A 44 11.76 -3.01 -11.79
C GLN A 44 12.29 -3.81 -10.61
N ARG A 45 13.50 -3.47 -10.13
CA ARG A 45 14.11 -4.17 -9.00
C ARG A 45 13.33 -3.99 -7.69
N LEU A 46 12.81 -2.79 -7.43
CA LEU A 46 11.91 -2.56 -6.29
C LEU A 46 10.68 -3.45 -6.39
N GLY A 47 10.12 -3.55 -7.60
CA GLY A 47 8.94 -4.36 -7.82
C GLY A 47 9.15 -5.85 -7.55
N GLU A 48 10.27 -6.40 -8.02
CA GLU A 48 10.68 -7.78 -7.72
C GLU A 48 10.81 -8.04 -6.22
N LEU A 49 11.39 -7.09 -5.48
CA LEU A 49 11.60 -7.22 -4.03
C LEU A 49 10.28 -7.15 -3.25
N ASP A 50 9.36 -6.29 -3.69
CA ASP A 50 8.04 -6.18 -3.09
C ASP A 50 7.21 -7.44 -3.36
N LEU A 51 7.25 -7.98 -4.58
CA LEU A 51 6.57 -9.23 -4.92
C LEU A 51 7.10 -10.40 -4.09
N ALA A 52 8.42 -10.55 -4.00
CA ALA A 52 9.06 -11.59 -3.18
C ALA A 52 8.72 -11.47 -1.68
N SER A 53 8.54 -10.24 -1.17
CA SER A 53 8.09 -10.01 0.21
C SER A 53 6.66 -10.51 0.42
N ILE A 54 5.74 -10.25 -0.52
CA ILE A 54 4.37 -10.79 -0.45
C ILE A 54 4.35 -12.31 -0.54
N GLU A 55 5.13 -12.90 -1.44
CA GLU A 55 5.26 -14.37 -1.53
C GLU A 55 5.75 -14.97 -0.20
N GLY A 56 6.72 -14.32 0.45
CA GLY A 56 7.20 -14.74 1.76
C GLY A 56 6.14 -14.63 2.86
N LEU A 57 5.40 -13.51 2.91
CA LEU A 57 4.33 -13.28 3.89
C LEU A 57 3.17 -14.25 3.69
N THR A 58 2.75 -14.48 2.45
CA THR A 58 1.66 -15.42 2.13
C THR A 58 2.02 -16.86 2.46
N ALA A 59 3.28 -17.28 2.23
CA ALA A 59 3.78 -18.59 2.62
C ALA A 59 3.87 -18.80 4.15
N ALA A 60 4.04 -17.72 4.92
CA ALA A 60 4.16 -17.76 6.38
C ALA A 60 2.81 -17.85 7.12
N ILE A 61 1.66 -17.68 6.44
CA ILE A 61 0.34 -17.77 7.05
C ILE A 61 -0.06 -19.26 7.23
N PRO A 62 -0.13 -19.79 8.47
CA PRO A 62 -0.06 -21.24 8.70
C PRO A 62 -1.36 -22.02 8.47
N THR A 63 -2.55 -21.41 8.53
CA THR A 63 -3.82 -22.17 8.52
C THR A 63 -4.88 -21.61 7.57
N VAL A 64 -5.83 -22.47 7.15
CA VAL A 64 -6.99 -22.08 6.33
C VAL A 64 -7.88 -21.05 7.06
N ALA A 65 -8.01 -21.17 8.39
CA ALA A 65 -8.70 -20.19 9.24
C ALA A 65 -7.94 -18.86 9.39
N ASP A 66 -6.60 -18.86 9.37
CA ASP A 66 -5.82 -17.61 9.31
C ASP A 66 -5.82 -16.98 7.91
N LYS A 67 -6.04 -17.80 6.87
CA LYS A 67 -6.32 -17.35 5.50
C LYS A 67 -7.72 -16.76 5.36
N GLU A 68 -8.62 -16.92 6.35
CA GLU A 68 -10.01 -16.45 6.32
C GLU A 68 -10.19 -14.95 6.60
N THR A 69 -9.18 -14.22 7.07
CA THR A 69 -9.24 -12.75 7.25
C THR A 69 -8.23 -12.03 6.34
N PRO A 70 -8.62 -11.53 5.16
CA PRO A 70 -7.72 -10.80 4.28
C PRO A 70 -7.22 -9.49 4.90
N GLY A 71 -7.93 -8.93 5.89
CA GLY A 71 -7.44 -7.83 6.71
C GLY A 71 -6.13 -8.15 7.45
N ARG A 72 -5.91 -9.40 7.89
CA ARG A 72 -4.64 -9.82 8.50
C ARG A 72 -3.49 -9.84 7.50
N LEU A 73 -3.71 -10.37 6.29
CA LEU A 73 -2.68 -10.38 5.24
C LEU A 73 -2.29 -8.94 4.87
N VAL A 74 -3.29 -8.08 4.68
CA VAL A 74 -3.06 -6.67 4.38
C VAL A 74 -2.31 -5.99 5.52
N ALA A 75 -2.74 -6.17 6.78
CA ALA A 75 -2.04 -5.62 7.93
C ALA A 75 -0.57 -6.09 8.01
N ALA A 76 -0.32 -7.39 7.78
CA ALA A 76 1.04 -7.94 7.75
C ALA A 76 1.91 -7.34 6.65
N ILE A 77 1.37 -7.10 5.45
CA ILE A 77 2.07 -6.41 4.36
C ILE A 77 2.40 -4.98 4.77
N VAL A 78 1.43 -4.23 5.29
CA VAL A 78 1.67 -2.83 5.69
C VAL A 78 2.70 -2.78 6.83
N ASP A 79 2.63 -3.68 7.81
CA ASP A 79 3.59 -3.75 8.92
C ASP A 79 5.01 -4.08 8.42
N ASP A 80 5.17 -5.12 7.59
CA ASP A 80 6.46 -5.52 7.02
C ASP A 80 7.08 -4.38 6.20
N TRP A 81 6.29 -3.76 5.33
CA TRP A 81 6.78 -2.74 4.41
C TRP A 81 7.06 -1.40 5.08
N THR A 82 6.47 -1.16 6.25
CA THR A 82 6.69 0.05 7.05
C THR A 82 7.72 -0.14 8.17
N ALA A 83 8.18 -1.39 8.39
CA ALA A 83 9.27 -1.68 9.31
C ALA A 83 10.56 -0.93 8.95
N PRO A 84 11.44 -0.59 9.91
CA PRO A 84 12.66 0.17 9.65
C PRO A 84 13.59 -0.41 8.57
N SER A 85 13.58 -1.73 8.39
CA SER A 85 14.34 -2.45 7.36
C SER A 85 13.79 -2.25 5.94
N ALA A 86 12.47 -2.12 5.80
CA ALA A 86 11.79 -2.00 4.50
C ALA A 86 11.37 -0.57 4.16
N ALA A 87 11.20 0.30 5.16
CA ALA A 87 10.78 1.69 4.99
C ALA A 87 11.60 2.48 3.94
N PRO A 88 12.95 2.36 3.86
CA PRO A 88 13.71 3.04 2.81
C PRO A 88 13.30 2.62 1.40
N ARG A 89 12.94 1.33 1.20
CA ARG A 89 12.49 0.78 -0.07
C ARG A 89 11.16 1.43 -0.51
N GLN A 90 10.22 1.53 0.42
CA GLN A 90 8.92 2.12 0.15
C GLN A 90 8.97 3.64 -0.06
N LEU A 91 9.83 4.35 0.68
CA LEU A 91 10.08 5.77 0.43
C LEU A 91 10.65 6.00 -0.98
N ALA A 92 11.61 5.17 -1.41
CA ALA A 92 12.15 5.24 -2.77
C ALA A 92 11.08 5.00 -3.84
N ARG A 93 10.14 4.07 -3.59
CA ARG A 93 8.99 3.84 -4.48
C ARG A 93 8.10 5.07 -4.58
N ILE A 94 7.77 5.74 -3.48
CA ILE A 94 6.96 6.98 -3.48
C ILE A 94 7.65 8.07 -4.32
N GLU A 95 8.97 8.22 -4.18
CA GLU A 95 9.73 9.17 -4.98
C GLU A 95 9.75 8.81 -6.48
N LEU A 96 9.82 7.52 -6.81
CA LEU A 96 9.74 7.05 -8.20
C LEU A 96 8.34 7.24 -8.79
N GLN A 97 7.28 7.09 -7.99
CA GLN A 97 5.92 7.44 -8.42
C GLN A 97 5.82 8.91 -8.82
N LEU A 98 6.42 9.82 -8.04
CA LEU A 98 6.50 11.24 -8.38
C LEU A 98 7.38 11.50 -9.61
N GLU A 99 8.46 10.73 -9.80
CA GLU A 99 9.33 10.82 -10.97
C GLU A 99 8.64 10.31 -12.24
N GLY A 100 7.80 9.28 -12.14
CA GLY A 100 7.01 8.71 -13.24
C GLY A 100 6.10 9.75 -13.90
N VAL A 101 5.62 10.75 -13.16
CA VAL A 101 4.86 11.88 -13.72
C VAL A 101 5.65 12.63 -14.80
N ARG A 102 6.99 12.60 -14.75
CA ARG A 102 7.88 13.34 -15.67
C ARG A 102 8.65 12.43 -16.63
N THR A 103 8.77 11.14 -16.31
CA THR A 103 9.58 10.18 -17.05
C THR A 103 8.71 9.00 -17.52
N PRO A 104 8.27 8.97 -18.80
CA PRO A 104 7.35 7.95 -19.33
C PRO A 104 7.81 6.50 -19.12
N ASP A 105 9.11 6.23 -19.29
CA ASP A 105 9.66 4.89 -19.11
C ASP A 105 9.52 4.38 -17.66
N VAL A 106 9.64 5.29 -16.68
CA VAL A 106 9.44 4.98 -15.25
C VAL A 106 7.96 4.77 -14.96
N ALA A 107 7.08 5.59 -15.55
CA ALA A 107 5.63 5.41 -15.42
C ALA A 107 5.18 4.04 -15.97
N ALA A 108 5.71 3.62 -17.12
CA ALA A 108 5.41 2.32 -17.70
C ALA A 108 5.87 1.16 -16.79
N ALA A 109 7.06 1.26 -16.21
CA ALA A 109 7.54 0.26 -15.25
C ALA A 109 6.68 0.19 -13.98
N LEU A 110 6.27 1.35 -13.43
CA LEU A 110 5.35 1.42 -12.28
C LEU A 110 3.97 0.85 -12.61
N ALA A 111 3.46 1.08 -13.82
CA ALA A 111 2.16 0.57 -14.26
C ALA A 111 2.16 -0.96 -14.36
N ASN A 112 3.22 -1.55 -14.94
CA ASN A 112 3.39 -3.00 -15.00
C ASN A 112 3.42 -3.62 -13.59
N TYR A 113 4.16 -2.97 -12.68
CA TYR A 113 4.23 -3.40 -11.31
C TYR A 113 2.85 -3.29 -10.61
N ARG A 114 2.12 -2.17 -10.78
CA ARG A 114 0.77 -2.02 -10.24
C ARG A 114 -0.19 -3.08 -10.78
N ALA A 115 -0.11 -3.42 -12.06
CA ALA A 115 -0.93 -4.47 -12.66
C ALA A 115 -0.67 -5.84 -12.03
N ALA A 116 0.59 -6.19 -11.74
CA ALA A 116 0.91 -7.42 -11.03
C ALA A 116 0.27 -7.48 -9.63
N PHE A 117 0.26 -6.35 -8.91
CA PHE A 117 -0.34 -6.25 -7.58
C PHE A 117 -1.86 -6.41 -7.61
N ILE A 118 -2.51 -5.76 -8.59
CA ILE A 118 -3.95 -5.93 -8.82
C ILE A 118 -4.26 -7.40 -9.15
N GLY A 119 -3.42 -8.06 -9.96
CA GLY A 119 -3.58 -9.49 -10.27
C GLY A 119 -3.50 -10.40 -9.03
N LEU A 120 -2.58 -10.13 -8.10
CA LEU A 120 -2.51 -10.87 -6.83
C LEU A 120 -3.74 -10.63 -5.97
N ALA A 121 -4.16 -9.37 -5.83
CA ALA A 121 -5.36 -9.02 -5.08
C ALA A 121 -6.61 -9.68 -5.66
N GLN A 122 -6.73 -9.71 -7.00
CA GLN A 122 -7.81 -10.40 -7.71
C GLN A 122 -7.80 -11.91 -7.41
N ALA A 123 -6.65 -12.58 -7.51
CA ALA A 123 -6.54 -14.01 -7.20
C ALA A 123 -6.96 -14.35 -5.76
N VAL A 124 -6.62 -13.48 -4.80
CA VAL A 124 -7.04 -13.64 -3.39
C VAL A 124 -8.55 -13.48 -3.24
N LEU A 125 -9.17 -12.51 -3.92
CA LEU A 125 -10.61 -12.28 -3.86
C LEU A 125 -11.40 -13.41 -4.56
N GLU A 126 -10.95 -13.86 -5.74
CA GLU A 126 -11.58 -14.94 -6.51
C GLU A 126 -11.62 -16.26 -5.74
N ALA A 127 -10.52 -16.64 -5.08
CA ALA A 127 -10.45 -17.85 -4.27
C ALA A 127 -11.51 -17.88 -3.14
N ARG A 128 -11.96 -16.71 -2.69
CA ARG A 128 -12.95 -16.57 -1.62
C ARG A 128 -14.39 -16.57 -2.10
N VAL A 129 -14.68 -15.89 -3.21
CA VAL A 129 -16.00 -15.94 -3.85
C VAL A 129 -16.40 -17.39 -4.12
N VAL A 130 -15.45 -18.23 -4.58
CA VAL A 130 -15.67 -19.67 -4.80
C VAL A 130 -15.97 -20.42 -3.51
N SER A 131 -15.38 -20.02 -2.38
CA SER A 131 -15.58 -20.68 -1.07
C SER A 131 -16.93 -20.33 -0.42
N GLU A 132 -17.46 -19.12 -0.68
CA GLU A 132 -18.74 -18.66 -0.13
C GLU A 132 -19.95 -19.18 -0.92
N SER A 133 -19.80 -19.40 -2.24
CA SER A 133 -20.86 -19.92 -3.11
C SER A 133 -21.31 -21.35 -2.83
N ASP A 134 -20.64 -22.07 -1.91
CA ASP A 134 -21.05 -23.40 -1.44
C ASP A 134 -22.17 -23.34 -0.36
N THR A 135 -22.56 -22.14 0.11
CA THR A 135 -23.68 -21.91 1.03
C THR A 135 -24.84 -21.21 0.29
N GLU A 136 -26.05 -21.78 0.37
CA GLU A 136 -27.23 -21.46 -0.46
C GLU A 136 -27.52 -19.97 -0.76
N SER A 137 -27.77 -19.71 -2.05
CA SER A 137 -28.63 -18.69 -2.71
C SER A 137 -28.85 -17.31 -2.05
N ASP A 138 -28.50 -16.23 -2.75
CA ASP A 138 -29.50 -15.39 -3.43
C ASP A 138 -28.88 -14.24 -4.25
N THR A 139 -29.63 -13.84 -5.27
CA THR A 139 -29.40 -12.76 -6.25
C THR A 139 -28.73 -11.48 -5.70
N GLU A 140 -27.41 -11.43 -5.71
CA GLU A 140 -26.64 -10.18 -5.52
C GLU A 140 -25.89 -9.87 -6.82
N SER A 141 -25.88 -8.59 -7.24
CA SER A 141 -25.14 -8.14 -8.42
C SER A 141 -23.72 -8.68 -8.39
N PRO A 142 -23.16 -9.19 -9.52
CA PRO A 142 -21.81 -9.73 -9.52
C PRO A 142 -20.85 -8.65 -9.03
N VAL A 143 -20.20 -8.90 -7.89
CA VAL A 143 -19.16 -8.03 -7.35
C VAL A 143 -18.09 -7.90 -8.41
N ASP A 144 -17.77 -6.67 -8.84
CA ASP A 144 -16.67 -6.43 -9.77
C ASP A 144 -15.34 -6.64 -9.02
N VAL A 145 -14.85 -7.88 -9.07
CA VAL A 145 -13.61 -8.31 -8.40
C VAL A 145 -12.40 -7.50 -8.90
N THR A 146 -12.41 -7.08 -10.16
CA THR A 146 -11.32 -6.28 -10.73
C THR A 146 -11.30 -4.89 -10.12
N ALA A 147 -12.47 -4.24 -10.04
CA ALA A 147 -12.59 -2.94 -9.38
C ALA A 147 -12.22 -3.04 -7.89
N MET A 148 -12.68 -4.09 -7.20
CA MET A 148 -12.37 -4.32 -5.79
C MET A 148 -10.87 -4.54 -5.55
N ALA A 149 -10.20 -5.33 -6.39
CA ALA A 149 -8.75 -5.54 -6.34
C ALA A 149 -7.98 -4.22 -6.55
N GLY A 150 -8.47 -3.37 -7.46
CA GLY A 150 -7.93 -2.03 -7.70
C GLY A 150 -8.06 -1.11 -6.47
N VAL A 151 -9.23 -1.11 -5.82
CA VAL A 151 -9.50 -0.34 -4.60
C VAL A 151 -8.65 -0.85 -3.44
N LEU A 152 -8.60 -2.17 -3.22
CA LEU A 152 -7.77 -2.79 -2.19
C LEU A 152 -6.30 -2.39 -2.37
N THR A 153 -5.75 -2.49 -3.58
CA THR A 153 -4.37 -2.08 -3.87
C THR A 153 -4.14 -0.61 -3.53
N ALA A 154 -5.10 0.28 -3.86
CA ALA A 154 -5.00 1.70 -3.54
C ALA A 154 -5.06 1.97 -2.01
N VAL A 155 -5.88 1.21 -1.27
CA VAL A 155 -5.94 1.29 0.20
C VAL A 155 -4.61 0.87 0.81
N VAL A 156 -4.01 -0.23 0.35
CA VAL A 156 -2.70 -0.68 0.83
C VAL A 156 -1.61 0.36 0.57
N ASP A 157 -1.53 0.89 -0.66
CA ASP A 157 -0.60 1.97 -1.01
C ASP A 157 -0.79 3.19 -0.08
N GLY A 158 -2.05 3.57 0.18
CA GLY A 158 -2.40 4.69 1.06
C GLY A 158 -2.01 4.48 2.52
N LEU A 159 -2.20 3.28 3.06
CA LEU A 159 -1.81 2.92 4.42
C LEU A 159 -0.29 2.93 4.59
N ILE A 160 0.46 2.40 3.62
CA ILE A 160 1.93 2.46 3.63
C ILE A 160 2.40 3.91 3.62
N ALA A 161 1.84 4.75 2.73
CA ALA A 161 2.17 6.16 2.67
C ALA A 161 1.84 6.88 3.99
N ASP A 162 0.68 6.61 4.59
CA ASP A 162 0.27 7.21 5.87
C ASP A 162 1.29 6.90 6.98
N ARG A 163 1.67 5.62 7.13
CA ARG A 163 2.61 5.18 8.17
C ARG A 163 4.04 5.71 7.99
N LEU A 164 4.48 5.91 6.74
CA LEU A 164 5.84 6.38 6.46
C LEU A 164 5.98 7.90 6.52
N LEU A 165 4.93 8.62 6.11
CA LEU A 165 4.97 10.07 5.92
C LEU A 165 4.42 10.86 7.11
N HIS A 166 3.60 10.24 7.96
CA HIS A 166 3.02 10.90 9.14
C HIS A 166 3.59 10.37 10.46
N GLY A 167 3.80 11.27 11.44
CA GLY A 167 4.31 10.89 12.77
C GLY A 167 3.26 10.25 13.69
N ARG A 168 1.99 10.28 13.29
CA ARG A 168 0.88 9.55 13.91
C ARG A 168 0.04 8.99 12.77
N THR A 169 -0.20 7.69 12.80
CA THR A 169 -1.00 6.99 11.80
C THR A 169 -2.48 7.30 11.99
N ALA A 170 -3.25 7.35 10.89
CA ALA A 170 -4.68 7.59 10.93
C ALA A 170 -5.44 6.40 11.56
N VAL A 171 -4.95 5.17 11.34
CA VAL A 171 -5.46 3.94 11.93
C VAL A 171 -4.41 3.38 12.89
N ARG A 172 -4.82 3.09 14.13
CA ARG A 172 -3.94 2.46 15.12
C ARG A 172 -3.82 0.96 14.80
N ASP A 173 -2.65 0.39 15.08
CA ASP A 173 -2.32 -1.00 14.72
C ASP A 173 -3.31 -2.01 15.34
N ASP A 174 -3.82 -1.73 16.54
CA ASP A 174 -4.81 -2.54 17.26
C ASP A 174 -6.21 -2.55 16.63
N ARG A 175 -6.47 -1.63 15.69
CA ARG A 175 -7.75 -1.50 14.98
C ARG A 175 -7.64 -1.76 13.49
N LEU A 176 -6.43 -1.89 12.95
CA LEU A 176 -6.21 -1.96 11.51
C LEU A 176 -6.87 -3.21 10.92
N VAL A 177 -6.67 -4.37 11.53
CA VAL A 177 -7.25 -5.64 11.07
C VAL A 177 -8.78 -5.55 11.07
N ASP A 178 -9.39 -5.20 12.20
CA ASP A 178 -10.85 -5.07 12.33
C ASP A 178 -11.45 -4.07 11.33
N THR A 179 -10.78 -2.93 11.12
CA THR A 179 -11.23 -1.89 10.19
C THR A 179 -11.10 -2.33 8.75
N LEU A 180 -10.01 -3.02 8.40
CA LEU A 180 -9.80 -3.60 7.08
C LEU A 180 -10.82 -4.70 6.82
N ASP A 181 -11.11 -5.56 7.78
CA ASP A 181 -12.11 -6.61 7.62
C ASP A 181 -13.51 -6.00 7.40
N GLN A 182 -13.88 -4.95 8.15
CA GLN A 182 -15.14 -4.22 7.93
C GLN A 182 -15.20 -3.49 6.58
N LEU A 183 -14.09 -2.92 6.12
CA LEU A 183 -14.04 -2.10 4.90
C LEU A 183 -13.93 -2.95 3.63
N LEU A 184 -13.17 -4.04 3.70
CA LEU A 184 -12.94 -4.94 2.57
C LEU A 184 -14.02 -6.00 2.44
N PHE A 185 -14.72 -6.34 3.55
CA PHE A 185 -15.71 -7.42 3.58
C PHE A 185 -17.00 -7.03 4.33
N PRO A 186 -17.72 -5.97 3.92
CA PRO A 186 -19.02 -5.63 4.48
C PRO A 186 -20.12 -6.56 3.93
N LEU A 187 -20.01 -7.88 4.13
CA LEU A 187 -21.13 -8.79 3.90
C LEU A 187 -21.59 -9.32 5.25
N HIS A 188 -22.31 -8.45 5.96
CA HIS A 188 -23.61 -8.69 6.57
C HIS A 188 -24.11 -7.30 7.02
N LEU A 189 -24.51 -6.45 6.06
CA LEU A 189 -25.48 -5.42 6.41
C LEU A 189 -26.77 -6.18 6.78
N PRO A 190 -27.32 -6.03 8.00
CA PRO A 190 -28.60 -6.63 8.29
C PRO A 190 -29.60 -6.11 7.26
N SER A 191 -30.25 -7.03 6.55
CA SER A 191 -31.37 -6.78 5.63
C SER A 191 -32.58 -6.26 6.41
N SER A 192 -32.46 -5.10 7.05
CA SER A 192 -33.58 -4.41 7.65
C SER A 192 -33.26 -2.93 7.86
N PRO A 193 -34.08 -2.00 7.34
CA PRO A 193 -33.93 -0.57 7.57
C PRO A 193 -34.14 -0.15 9.05
N ALA A 194 -34.36 -1.09 9.97
CA ALA A 194 -34.57 -0.80 11.39
C ALA A 194 -33.27 -0.61 12.20
N ALA A 195 -32.11 -1.12 11.74
CA ALA A 195 -30.85 -1.05 12.52
C ALA A 195 -30.04 0.24 12.29
N ALA A 196 -30.30 0.96 11.18
CA ALA A 196 -29.62 2.23 10.88
C ALA A 196 -30.10 3.40 11.76
N ALA A 197 -31.23 3.25 12.45
CA ALA A 197 -31.81 4.30 13.28
C ALA A 197 -31.10 4.44 14.65
N ASP A 198 -30.38 3.43 15.12
CA ASP A 198 -29.78 3.43 16.48
C ASP A 198 -28.31 3.90 16.47
N ALA A 199 -27.62 3.80 15.33
CA ALA A 199 -26.22 4.24 15.20
C ALA A 199 -26.05 5.73 14.85
N ALA A 200 -27.13 6.43 14.47
CA ALA A 200 -27.09 7.84 14.05
C ALA A 200 -27.17 8.84 15.23
N ALA A 201 -27.29 8.38 16.47
CA ALA A 201 -27.42 9.24 17.65
C ALA A 201 -26.10 9.42 18.40
N GLN A 202 -25.11 10.08 17.76
CA GLN A 202 -24.18 11.00 18.45
C GLN A 202 -23.20 11.67 17.46
N PRO A 203 -23.39 12.96 17.12
CA PRO A 203 -22.34 13.73 16.47
C PRO A 203 -21.30 14.20 17.49
N VAL A 204 -20.05 13.75 17.35
CA VAL A 204 -18.89 14.36 18.03
C VAL A 204 -18.50 15.61 17.26
N VAL A 205 -19.01 16.76 17.70
CA VAL A 205 -18.57 18.08 17.22
C VAL A 205 -17.24 18.42 17.92
N PRO A 206 -16.13 18.68 17.19
CA PRO A 206 -14.91 19.16 17.82
C PRO A 206 -15.11 20.60 18.29
N THR A 207 -15.09 20.81 19.60
CA THR A 207 -15.12 22.15 20.20
C THR A 207 -13.76 22.81 20.01
N ILE A 208 -13.62 23.67 19.00
CA ILE A 208 -12.48 24.57 18.88
C ILE A 208 -12.70 25.70 19.90
N LYS A 209 -12.00 25.64 21.04
CA LYS A 209 -11.95 26.75 21.99
C LYS A 209 -11.19 27.92 21.37
N SER A 210 -11.90 28.92 20.84
CA SER A 210 -11.31 30.21 20.50
C SER A 210 -11.01 30.99 21.79
N LYS A 211 -9.74 31.37 21.98
CA LYS A 211 -9.29 32.25 23.04
C LYS A 211 -9.51 33.70 22.57
N PRO A 212 -10.22 34.57 23.30
CA PRO A 212 -10.38 35.96 22.87
C PRO A 212 -9.07 36.73 23.08
N ALA A 213 -8.57 37.36 22.03
CA ALA A 213 -7.52 38.36 22.12
C ALA A 213 -8.15 39.65 22.69
N ARG A 214 -7.72 40.05 23.89
CA ARG A 214 -7.93 41.43 24.39
C ARG A 214 -7.00 42.34 23.61
N PHE A 215 -7.56 43.26 22.84
CA PHE A 215 -6.91 44.52 22.52
C PHE A 215 -7.36 45.53 23.57
N GLU A 216 -6.42 45.99 24.40
CA GLU A 216 -6.57 47.23 25.15
C GLU A 216 -5.91 48.36 24.34
N HIS A 217 -6.57 49.52 24.34
CA HIS A 217 -6.20 50.76 23.67
C HIS A 217 -5.01 51.46 24.35
#